data_AF-A0A662ETS4-F1
#
_entry.id   AF-A0A662ETS4-F1
#
_cell.length_a   1.000
_cell.length_b   1.000
_cell.length_c   1.000
_cell.angle_alpha   90.00
_cell.angle_beta   90.00
_cell.angle_gamma   90.00
#
_symmetry.space_group_name_H-M   'P 1'
#
loop_
_entity.id
_entity.type
_entity.pdbx_description
1 polymer ?
#
loop_
_entity_poly.entity_id
_entity_poly.type
_entity_poly.pdbx_seq_one_letter_code
_entity_poly.pdbx_strand_id
1 'polypeptide(L)'
;MSEVYLNGKFIGTVENPGEFSDKVREGRRKGVISNNINIYYDKIVGNIHINDDKGRLRRPLIVVKDGQSLLTEEHIKKLQKNEILFSDLVKQGVIEYLDAAEEESAFVAFSREELTKEHTHLELAPLAMVGLCTSLVPYANFSPGARISIGSKNQKQALGMYAINFPIRIDMDVNMLHYPQIPLVQSVMHDVSNYNKHPSGQNIVVAIMSYKGYNVDDAVVLNKASIDLGFGRSTYYRPSIAEELRYSGGLTDEISIPDKDVKGYKSERDYRLLEKDGIIFQEAKVSEGDVIIGKTSPPRFLSSMDQYNFAPSNRRESSVALKHGEEGIIDFVLITESSEGNRLVQVKIRDQRIPEIGDKFTSRHGQKGVVGLIIDQADMPFTASGITPDLIFSPHGVPSRMTISHLIELIAGKVGALSSRYIDGTLFDVEPEEKLRKELLSLGFRENGTETMYNGITGEEFEAKIYIGNIYYMKLKHMVANKIHARARGPIQLLTRQPTEGRAKEGGLRLGEMEKDTFVAHGASLLLKERFDADRTVVPVCEECGMIAIHDKFKNKSYCPICGDNVEINFIEVSYAFKLLLDELKSLTVHPRLVLKNKY
;
A
#
# COMPACT_ATOMS: atom_id res chain seq x y z
N MET A 1 1.30 -44.24 36.85
CA MET A 1 0.39 -43.12 37.16
C MET A 1 0.91 -41.90 36.44
N SER A 2 0.06 -41.30 35.62
CA SER A 2 0.34 -40.10 34.82
C SER A 2 -0.28 -38.88 35.48
N GLU A 3 0.45 -37.79 35.54
CA GLU A 3 -0.07 -36.52 36.08
C GLU A 3 -1.00 -35.86 35.07
N VAL A 4 -2.06 -35.21 35.56
CA VAL A 4 -3.03 -34.48 34.74
C VAL A 4 -2.94 -33.00 35.09
N TYR A 5 -2.77 -32.18 34.06
CA TYR A 5 -2.70 -30.74 34.14
C TYR A 5 -3.90 -30.11 33.43
N LEU A 6 -4.59 -29.18 34.07
CA LEU A 6 -5.63 -28.34 33.47
C LEU A 6 -5.11 -26.91 33.35
N ASN A 7 -4.96 -26.41 32.12
CA ASN A 7 -4.39 -25.08 31.83
C ASN A 7 -3.05 -24.85 32.57
N GLY A 8 -2.19 -25.88 32.58
CA GLY A 8 -0.88 -25.85 33.26
C GLY A 8 -0.91 -26.05 34.78
N LYS A 9 -2.08 -26.19 35.40
CA LYS A 9 -2.20 -26.48 36.84
C LYS A 9 -2.40 -27.98 37.06
N PHE A 10 -1.58 -28.58 37.92
CA PHE A 10 -1.77 -29.96 38.34
C PHE A 10 -3.12 -30.15 39.03
N ILE A 11 -3.89 -31.16 38.61
CA ILE A 11 -5.22 -31.46 39.16
C ILE A 11 -5.36 -32.88 39.71
N GLY A 12 -4.45 -33.80 39.37
CA GLY A 12 -4.50 -35.18 39.87
C GLY A 12 -3.67 -36.15 39.04
N THR A 13 -3.85 -37.45 39.29
CA THR A 13 -3.17 -38.53 38.57
C THR A 13 -4.17 -39.54 38.02
N VAL A 14 -3.77 -40.22 36.94
CA VAL A 14 -4.56 -41.27 36.26
C VAL A 14 -3.68 -42.50 36.04
N GLU A 15 -4.23 -43.70 36.18
CA GLU A 15 -3.49 -44.96 35.95
C GLU A 15 -3.26 -45.25 34.46
N ASN A 16 -4.32 -45.19 33.64
CA ASN A 16 -4.31 -45.44 32.19
C ASN A 16 -4.51 -44.13 31.40
N PRO A 17 -3.44 -43.40 31.03
CA PRO A 17 -3.55 -42.10 30.38
C PRO A 17 -4.15 -42.17 28.96
N GLY A 18 -3.87 -43.23 28.20
CA GLY A 18 -4.42 -43.43 26.86
C GLY A 18 -5.94 -43.60 26.87
N GLU A 19 -6.43 -44.54 27.69
CA GLU A 19 -7.87 -44.79 27.85
C GLU A 19 -8.62 -43.56 28.37
N PHE A 20 -8.01 -42.80 29.29
CA PHE A 20 -8.58 -41.54 29.77
C PHE A 20 -8.69 -40.49 28.67
N SER A 21 -7.64 -40.34 27.86
CA SER A 21 -7.62 -39.39 26.74
C SER A 21 -8.69 -39.72 25.71
N ASP A 22 -8.84 -41.01 25.37
CA ASP A 22 -9.86 -41.48 24.43
C ASP A 22 -11.28 -41.30 24.99
N LYS A 23 -11.50 -41.54 26.29
CA LYS A 23 -12.80 -41.26 26.95
C LYS A 23 -13.17 -39.79 26.89
N VAL A 24 -12.22 -38.87 27.10
CA VAL A 24 -12.47 -37.42 27.00
C VAL A 24 -12.80 -37.03 25.56
N ARG A 25 -12.06 -37.55 24.57
CA ARG A 25 -12.33 -37.32 23.14
C ARG A 25 -13.70 -37.87 22.73
N GLU A 26 -14.04 -39.09 23.13
CA GLU A 26 -15.38 -39.64 22.89
C GLU A 26 -16.48 -38.85 23.58
N GLY A 27 -16.26 -38.39 24.81
CA GLY A 27 -17.17 -37.52 25.54
C GLY A 27 -17.42 -36.21 24.79
N ARG A 28 -16.37 -35.63 24.19
CA ARG A 28 -16.47 -34.45 23.32
C ARG A 28 -17.26 -34.77 22.04
N ARG A 29 -16.94 -35.86 21.35
CA ARG A 29 -17.63 -36.29 20.10
C ARG A 29 -19.11 -36.62 20.31
N LYS A 30 -19.50 -37.12 21.50
CA LYS A 30 -20.90 -37.37 21.88
C LYS A 30 -21.63 -36.12 22.39
N GLY A 31 -20.95 -34.98 22.51
CA GLY A 31 -21.50 -33.73 23.03
C GLY A 31 -21.72 -33.70 24.55
N VAL A 32 -21.15 -34.65 25.30
CA VAL A 32 -21.19 -34.69 26.78
C VAL A 32 -20.23 -33.67 27.38
N ILE A 33 -19.10 -33.46 26.71
CA ILE A 33 -18.05 -32.51 27.08
C ILE A 33 -18.06 -31.36 26.07
N SER A 34 -17.73 -30.15 26.54
CA SER A 34 -17.61 -28.98 25.67
C SER A 34 -16.58 -29.18 24.56
N ASN A 35 -16.93 -28.77 23.34
CA ASN A 35 -16.03 -28.77 22.17
C ASN A 35 -14.84 -27.80 22.31
N ASN A 36 -14.81 -26.99 23.39
CA ASN A 36 -13.68 -26.12 23.70
C ASN A 36 -12.55 -26.83 24.43
N ILE A 37 -12.80 -27.99 25.01
CA ILE A 37 -11.78 -28.74 25.73
C ILE A 37 -10.93 -29.51 24.73
N ASN A 38 -9.62 -29.32 24.78
CA ASN A 38 -8.64 -30.10 24.04
C ASN A 38 -7.79 -30.93 25.01
N ILE A 39 -7.42 -32.14 24.58
CA ILE A 39 -6.65 -33.07 25.42
C ILE A 39 -5.46 -33.63 24.64
N TYR A 40 -4.28 -33.51 25.25
CA TYR A 40 -3.03 -34.01 24.73
C TYR A 40 -2.38 -34.94 25.77
N TYR A 41 -1.95 -36.11 25.32
CA TYR A 41 -1.18 -37.04 26.15
C TYR A 41 0.25 -37.06 25.64
N ASP A 42 1.16 -36.52 26.44
CA ASP A 42 2.59 -36.59 26.20
C ASP A 42 3.11 -37.99 26.57
N LYS A 43 3.39 -38.81 25.56
CA LYS A 43 3.90 -40.17 25.75
C LYS A 43 5.34 -40.21 26.28
N ILE A 44 6.11 -39.14 26.09
CA ILE A 44 7.53 -39.08 26.47
C ILE A 44 7.65 -38.77 27.96
N VAL A 45 6.97 -37.70 28.40
CA VAL A 45 6.98 -37.30 29.82
C VAL A 45 6.00 -38.14 30.64
N GLY A 46 4.96 -38.68 30.00
CA GLY A 46 3.93 -39.47 30.64
C GLY A 46 2.84 -38.63 31.32
N ASN A 47 2.61 -37.39 30.86
CA ASN A 47 1.66 -36.44 31.44
C ASN A 47 0.50 -36.12 30.48
N ILE A 48 -0.67 -35.81 31.04
CA ILE A 48 -1.86 -35.41 30.30
C ILE A 48 -2.10 -33.91 30.49
N HIS A 49 -2.32 -33.21 29.40
CA HIS A 49 -2.65 -31.80 29.38
C HIS A 49 -4.06 -31.61 28.85
N ILE A 50 -4.90 -30.93 29.63
CA ILE A 50 -6.24 -30.52 29.27
C ILE A 50 -6.24 -28.99 29.16
N ASN A 51 -6.62 -28.48 28.00
CA ASN A 51 -6.66 -27.05 27.72
C ASN A 51 -8.11 -26.60 27.49
N ASP A 52 -8.55 -25.59 28.26
CA ASP A 52 -9.84 -24.89 28.15
C ASP A 52 -9.66 -23.37 28.28
N ASP A 53 -8.45 -22.87 28.07
CA ASP A 53 -8.15 -21.44 28.07
C ASP A 53 -8.68 -20.75 26.81
N LYS A 54 -8.95 -19.44 26.95
CA LYS A 54 -9.40 -18.56 25.87
C LYS A 54 -8.19 -18.07 25.06
N GLY A 55 -8.35 -17.97 23.74
CA GLY A 55 -7.34 -17.42 22.85
C GLY A 55 -6.54 -18.45 22.06
N ARG A 56 -6.78 -19.74 22.29
CA ARG A 56 -6.16 -20.82 21.49
C ARG A 56 -6.63 -20.79 20.04
N LEU A 57 -5.68 -20.96 19.14
CA LEU A 57 -5.93 -21.24 17.74
C LEU A 57 -6.26 -22.72 17.59
N ARG A 58 -7.36 -23.00 16.91
CA ARG A 58 -7.83 -24.36 16.66
C ARG A 58 -8.14 -24.55 15.20
N ARG A 59 -7.88 -25.75 14.71
CA ARG A 59 -8.08 -26.16 13.33
C ARG A 59 -9.19 -27.22 13.27
N PRO A 60 -10.29 -26.98 12.54
CA PRO A 60 -11.32 -27.99 12.34
C PRO A 60 -10.82 -29.07 11.38
N LEU A 61 -11.01 -30.33 11.74
CA LEU A 61 -10.67 -31.49 10.92
C LEU A 61 -11.80 -32.49 10.89
N ILE A 62 -11.85 -33.29 9.81
CA ILE A 62 -12.81 -34.39 9.70
C ILE A 62 -12.25 -35.57 10.48
N VAL A 63 -13.06 -36.16 11.35
CA VAL A 63 -12.67 -37.37 12.10
C VAL A 63 -12.66 -38.58 11.16
N VAL A 64 -11.59 -39.37 11.24
CA VAL A 64 -11.43 -40.62 10.51
C VAL A 64 -11.49 -41.78 11.50
N LYS A 65 -12.20 -42.86 11.15
CA LYS A 65 -12.26 -44.09 11.92
C LYS A 65 -12.04 -45.28 11.00
N ASP A 66 -11.09 -46.15 11.37
CA ASP A 66 -10.77 -47.38 10.63
C ASP A 66 -10.47 -47.17 9.13
N GLY A 67 -9.87 -46.02 8.79
CA GLY A 67 -9.58 -45.64 7.41
C GLY A 67 -10.80 -45.18 6.61
N GLN A 68 -11.88 -44.76 7.28
CA GLN A 68 -13.04 -44.13 6.64
C GLN A 68 -13.34 -42.78 7.28
N SER A 69 -13.63 -41.79 6.44
CA SER A 69 -14.11 -40.48 6.87
C SER A 69 -15.51 -40.59 7.48
N LEU A 70 -15.73 -40.01 8.66
CA LEU A 70 -17.08 -39.90 9.24
C LEU A 70 -17.98 -38.92 8.47
N LEU A 71 -17.39 -38.07 7.62
CA LEU A 71 -18.15 -37.21 6.71
C LEU A 71 -18.59 -38.00 5.48
N THR A 72 -19.85 -38.43 5.46
CA THR A 72 -20.47 -39.20 4.38
C THR A 72 -21.07 -38.29 3.29
N GLU A 73 -21.35 -38.86 2.10
CA GLU A 73 -22.05 -38.13 1.04
C GLU A 73 -23.47 -37.69 1.44
N GLU A 74 -24.12 -38.42 2.35
CA GLU A 74 -25.44 -38.03 2.85
C GLU A 74 -25.36 -36.73 3.64
N HIS A 75 -24.34 -36.57 4.49
CA HIS A 75 -24.09 -35.30 5.19
C HIS A 75 -23.88 -34.16 4.19
N ILE A 76 -23.12 -34.39 3.11
CA ILE A 76 -22.88 -33.38 2.07
C ILE A 76 -24.19 -33.00 1.36
N LYS A 77 -25.03 -33.96 0.99
CA LYS A 77 -26.34 -33.70 0.37
C LYS A 77 -27.27 -32.92 1.32
N LYS A 78 -27.27 -33.24 2.61
CA LYS A 78 -28.04 -32.51 3.64
C LYS A 78 -27.53 -31.08 3.82
N LEU A 79 -26.20 -30.86 3.82
CA LEU A 79 -25.59 -29.53 3.85
C LEU A 79 -25.99 -28.71 2.61
N GLN A 80 -25.94 -29.30 1.41
CA GLN A 80 -26.32 -28.62 0.17
C GLN A 80 -27.80 -28.20 0.15
N LYS A 81 -28.67 -28.97 0.80
CA LYS A 81 -30.10 -28.65 0.98
C LYS A 81 -30.38 -27.72 2.16
N ASN A 82 -29.35 -27.30 2.91
CA ASN A 82 -29.46 -26.54 4.16
C ASN A 82 -30.31 -27.25 5.24
N GLU A 83 -30.37 -28.58 5.24
CA GLU A 83 -31.07 -29.38 6.26
C GLU A 83 -30.24 -29.52 7.56
N ILE A 84 -28.91 -29.50 7.44
CA ILE A 84 -27.97 -29.46 8.56
C ILE A 84 -26.99 -28.31 8.38
N LEU A 85 -26.46 -27.79 9.48
CA LEU A 85 -25.41 -26.76 9.49
C LEU A 85 -24.05 -27.36 9.85
N PHE A 86 -22.97 -26.61 9.58
CA PHE A 86 -21.62 -27.00 10.00
C PHE A 86 -21.54 -27.24 11.52
N SER A 87 -22.26 -26.46 12.32
CA SER A 87 -22.36 -26.66 13.77
C SER A 87 -22.95 -28.01 14.16
N ASP A 88 -23.84 -28.58 13.33
CA ASP A 88 -24.46 -29.87 13.62
C ASP A 88 -23.48 -31.02 13.36
N LEU A 89 -22.60 -30.89 12.35
CA LEU A 89 -21.50 -31.84 12.12
C LEU A 89 -20.51 -31.87 13.30
N VAL A 90 -20.26 -30.70 13.90
CA VAL A 90 -19.43 -30.61 15.12
C VAL A 90 -20.13 -31.29 16.29
N LYS A 91 -21.44 -31.08 16.48
CA LYS A 91 -22.23 -31.75 17.54
C LYS A 91 -22.36 -33.26 17.33
N GLN A 92 -22.39 -33.72 16.09
CA GLN A 92 -22.41 -35.13 15.72
C GLN A 92 -21.04 -35.81 15.87
N GLY A 93 -19.98 -35.05 16.18
CA GLY A 93 -18.62 -35.57 16.30
C GLY A 93 -17.97 -35.93 14.96
N VAL A 94 -18.52 -35.46 13.85
CA VAL A 94 -17.95 -35.65 12.49
C VAL A 94 -16.76 -34.71 12.28
N ILE A 95 -16.86 -33.48 12.82
CA ILE A 95 -15.82 -32.46 12.76
C ILE A 95 -15.31 -32.19 14.17
N GLU A 96 -13.99 -32.17 14.31
CA GLU A 96 -13.30 -31.96 15.58
C GLU A 96 -12.33 -30.78 15.48
N TYR A 97 -12.33 -29.90 16.49
CA TYR A 97 -11.40 -28.77 16.57
C TYR A 97 -10.19 -29.18 17.38
N LEU A 98 -9.02 -29.26 16.74
CA LEU A 98 -7.76 -29.54 17.43
C LEU A 98 -7.01 -28.25 17.68
N ASP A 99 -6.44 -28.09 18.89
CA ASP A 99 -5.41 -27.09 19.14
C ASP A 99 -4.03 -27.65 18.78
N ALA A 100 -3.01 -26.79 18.79
CA ALA A 100 -1.65 -27.19 18.43
C ALA A 100 -1.09 -28.33 19.32
N ALA A 101 -1.51 -28.41 20.59
CA ALA A 101 -1.06 -29.46 21.49
C ALA A 101 -1.72 -30.80 21.15
N GLU A 102 -3.03 -30.83 20.93
CA GLU A 102 -3.73 -32.05 20.57
C GLU A 102 -3.37 -32.55 19.16
N GLU A 103 -3.07 -31.63 18.23
CA GLU A 103 -2.63 -31.93 16.87
C GLU A 103 -1.32 -32.74 16.82
N GLU A 104 -0.44 -32.62 17.81
CA GLU A 104 0.79 -33.44 17.93
C GLU A 104 0.47 -34.95 18.01
N SER A 105 -0.73 -35.30 18.49
CA SER A 105 -1.20 -36.69 18.57
C SER A 105 -2.06 -37.13 17.38
N ALA A 106 -2.23 -36.26 16.38
CA ALA A 106 -3.07 -36.51 15.21
C ALA A 106 -2.22 -36.85 13.98
N PHE A 107 -2.59 -37.93 13.28
CA PHE A 107 -2.04 -38.26 11.98
C PHE A 107 -3.07 -37.90 10.91
N VAL A 108 -2.87 -36.74 10.26
CA VAL A 108 -3.86 -36.10 9.38
C VAL A 108 -3.56 -36.43 7.92
N ALA A 109 -4.55 -36.98 7.21
CA ALA A 109 -4.47 -37.18 5.76
C ALA A 109 -4.72 -35.86 5.02
N PHE A 110 -3.91 -35.57 3.99
CA PHE A 110 -4.05 -34.34 3.20
C PHE A 110 -5.20 -34.42 2.19
N SER A 111 -5.36 -35.60 1.55
CA SER A 111 -6.40 -35.87 0.58
C SER A 111 -7.15 -37.16 0.93
N ARG A 112 -8.34 -37.35 0.35
CA ARG A 112 -9.11 -38.59 0.52
C ARG A 112 -8.40 -39.81 -0.10
N GLU A 113 -7.52 -39.59 -1.06
CA GLU A 113 -6.80 -40.63 -1.79
C GLU A 113 -5.65 -41.24 -0.96
N GLU A 114 -5.08 -40.44 -0.05
CA GLU A 114 -3.99 -40.85 0.85
C GLU A 114 -4.49 -41.55 2.12
N LEU A 115 -5.80 -41.72 2.27
CA LEU A 115 -6.42 -42.12 3.51
C LEU A 115 -6.16 -43.60 3.81
N THR A 116 -5.46 -43.86 4.91
CA THR A 116 -5.14 -45.21 5.41
C THR A 116 -5.80 -45.46 6.77
N LYS A 117 -5.74 -46.71 7.26
CA LYS A 117 -6.28 -47.10 8.58
C LYS A 117 -5.56 -46.44 9.77
N GLU A 118 -4.36 -45.91 9.55
CA GLU A 118 -3.55 -45.26 10.58
C GLU A 118 -3.93 -43.79 10.80
N HIS A 119 -4.59 -43.18 9.82
CA HIS A 119 -4.98 -41.77 9.90
C HIS A 119 -6.09 -41.56 10.92
N THR A 120 -5.93 -40.53 11.74
CA THR A 120 -6.90 -40.16 12.78
C THR A 120 -7.87 -39.08 12.28
N HIS A 121 -7.41 -38.23 11.37
CA HIS A 121 -8.19 -37.13 10.81
C HIS A 121 -7.91 -36.94 9.32
N LEU A 122 -8.77 -36.18 8.65
CA LEU A 122 -8.68 -35.78 7.26
C LEU A 122 -8.84 -34.26 7.14
N GLU A 123 -8.04 -33.63 6.29
CA GLU A 123 -8.14 -32.22 5.95
C GLU A 123 -9.49 -31.87 5.29
N LEU A 124 -10.08 -30.73 5.67
CA LEU A 124 -11.36 -30.29 5.09
C LEU A 124 -11.18 -29.85 3.64
N ALA A 125 -10.20 -28.98 3.43
CA ALA A 125 -9.81 -28.47 2.12
C ALA A 125 -8.35 -27.99 2.18
N PRO A 126 -7.45 -28.50 1.32
CA PRO A 126 -6.06 -28.05 1.23
C PRO A 126 -5.88 -26.53 1.10
N LEU A 127 -6.85 -25.85 0.48
CA LEU A 127 -6.89 -24.40 0.33
C LEU A 127 -6.85 -23.65 1.68
N ALA A 128 -7.34 -24.25 2.76
CA ALA A 128 -7.44 -23.63 4.07
C ALA A 128 -6.07 -23.35 4.73
N MET A 129 -4.98 -23.97 4.22
CA MET A 129 -3.61 -23.67 4.65
C MET A 129 -3.19 -22.22 4.37
N VAL A 130 -3.76 -21.59 3.35
CA VAL A 130 -3.37 -20.24 2.93
C VAL A 130 -4.43 -19.21 3.31
N GLY A 131 -3.98 -17.99 3.63
CA GLY A 131 -4.88 -16.88 3.91
C GLY A 131 -5.65 -16.38 2.69
N LEU A 132 -6.70 -15.59 2.91
CA LEU A 132 -7.62 -15.09 1.89
C LEU A 132 -6.92 -14.44 0.68
N CYS A 133 -5.97 -13.52 0.89
CA CYS A 133 -5.31 -12.85 -0.24
C CYS A 133 -4.44 -13.80 -1.07
N THR A 134 -3.93 -14.87 -0.47
CA THR A 134 -3.11 -15.85 -1.15
C THR A 134 -3.97 -16.82 -1.96
N SER A 135 -5.13 -17.21 -1.44
CA SER A 135 -6.07 -18.10 -2.14
C SER A 135 -6.73 -17.47 -3.36
N LEU A 136 -6.67 -16.15 -3.51
CA LEU A 136 -7.11 -15.42 -4.71
C LEU A 136 -6.08 -15.46 -5.86
N VAL A 137 -4.85 -15.94 -5.61
CA VAL A 137 -3.86 -16.16 -6.67
C VAL A 137 -4.15 -17.53 -7.31
N PRO A 138 -4.58 -17.58 -8.59
CA PRO A 138 -4.93 -18.85 -9.23
C PRO A 138 -3.67 -19.67 -9.51
N TYR A 139 -3.79 -21.00 -9.58
CA TYR A 139 -2.67 -21.90 -9.92
C TYR A 139 -1.41 -21.69 -9.07
N ALA A 140 -1.56 -21.19 -7.84
CA ALA A 140 -0.42 -20.75 -7.04
C ALA A 140 0.57 -21.90 -6.70
N ASN A 141 0.13 -23.15 -6.73
CA ASN A 141 0.97 -24.34 -6.54
C ASN A 141 2.05 -24.55 -7.63
N PHE A 142 1.95 -23.87 -8.78
CA PHE A 142 2.94 -23.94 -9.86
C PHE A 142 3.99 -22.81 -9.83
N SER A 143 4.00 -21.97 -8.79
CA SER A 143 4.97 -20.88 -8.65
C SER A 143 5.73 -20.96 -7.33
N PRO A 144 6.94 -20.39 -7.25
CA PRO A 144 7.69 -20.29 -5.99
C PRO A 144 6.92 -19.51 -4.92
N GLY A 145 6.99 -19.96 -3.67
CA GLY A 145 6.31 -19.33 -2.52
C GLY A 145 6.59 -17.84 -2.36
N ALA A 146 7.81 -17.39 -2.67
CA ALA A 146 8.17 -15.97 -2.66
C ALA A 146 7.31 -15.12 -3.63
N ARG A 147 7.01 -15.65 -4.83
CA ARG A 147 6.19 -14.95 -5.83
C ARG A 147 4.72 -14.92 -5.43
N ILE A 148 4.22 -16.01 -4.88
CA ILE A 148 2.86 -16.08 -4.32
C ILE A 148 2.68 -15.03 -3.21
N SER A 149 3.65 -14.91 -2.29
CA SER A 149 3.63 -13.90 -1.22
C SER A 149 3.61 -12.47 -1.77
N ILE A 150 4.39 -12.19 -2.82
CA ILE A 150 4.36 -10.89 -3.50
C ILE A 150 2.99 -10.67 -4.17
N GLY A 151 2.46 -11.66 -4.89
CA GLY A 151 1.14 -11.60 -5.51
C GLY A 151 0.03 -11.26 -4.50
N SER A 152 0.02 -11.95 -3.36
CA SER A 152 -0.89 -11.69 -2.23
C SER A 152 -0.78 -10.26 -1.68
N LYS A 153 0.44 -9.71 -1.55
CA LYS A 153 0.65 -8.31 -1.16
C LYS A 153 0.15 -7.32 -2.22
N ASN A 154 0.28 -7.68 -3.50
CA ASN A 154 -0.08 -6.79 -4.60
C ASN A 154 -1.59 -6.60 -4.71
N GLN A 155 -2.38 -7.64 -4.45
CA GLN A 155 -3.83 -7.53 -4.43
C GLN A 155 -4.33 -6.51 -3.40
N LYS A 156 -3.64 -6.37 -2.26
CA LYS A 156 -3.95 -5.33 -1.24
C LYS A 156 -3.63 -3.90 -1.70
N GLN A 157 -2.81 -3.75 -2.74
CA GLN A 157 -2.39 -2.47 -3.29
C GLN A 157 -3.14 -2.12 -4.59
N ALA A 158 -3.94 -3.06 -5.09
CA ALA A 158 -4.69 -2.93 -6.33
C ALA A 158 -5.82 -1.92 -6.19
N LEU A 159 -6.11 -1.21 -7.28
CA LEU A 159 -7.22 -0.28 -7.35
C LEU A 159 -8.51 -1.01 -7.69
N GLY A 160 -9.58 -0.69 -6.99
CA GLY A 160 -10.88 -1.31 -7.19
C GLY A 160 -11.98 -0.51 -6.53
N MET A 161 -13.16 -1.10 -6.48
CA MET A 161 -14.26 -0.56 -5.69
C MET A 161 -14.07 -0.99 -4.23
N TYR A 162 -13.88 -0.03 -3.33
CA TYR A 162 -13.62 -0.32 -1.91
C TYR A 162 -14.88 -0.20 -1.04
N ALA A 163 -15.81 0.69 -1.39
CA ALA A 163 -17.07 0.91 -0.68
C ALA A 163 -18.13 1.46 -1.65
N ILE A 164 -19.40 1.05 -1.47
CA ILE A 164 -20.51 1.52 -2.31
C ILE A 164 -20.89 2.97 -1.98
N ASN A 165 -20.79 3.34 -0.69
CA ASN A 165 -21.09 4.69 -0.21
C ASN A 165 -19.91 5.67 -0.36
N PHE A 166 -18.91 5.36 -1.20
CA PHE A 166 -17.78 6.27 -1.45
C PHE A 166 -18.17 7.67 -1.95
N PRO A 167 -19.31 7.92 -2.65
CA PRO A 167 -19.65 9.28 -3.08
C PRO A 167 -19.88 10.21 -1.88
N ILE A 168 -20.54 9.71 -0.83
CA ILE A 168 -20.88 10.47 0.38
C ILE A 168 -19.82 10.35 1.49
N ARG A 169 -18.83 9.47 1.31
CA ARG A 169 -17.78 9.21 2.31
C ARG A 169 -16.59 10.13 2.10
N ILE A 170 -15.98 10.53 3.20
CA ILE A 170 -14.79 11.40 3.23
C ILE A 170 -13.64 10.56 3.77
N ASP A 171 -12.91 9.91 2.86
CA ASP A 171 -11.74 9.10 3.17
C ASP A 171 -10.47 9.76 2.62
N MET A 172 -9.35 9.52 3.30
CA MET A 172 -8.03 9.94 2.86
C MET A 172 -7.42 8.96 1.84
N ASP A 173 -6.75 9.49 0.82
CA ASP A 173 -5.91 8.74 -0.13
C ASP A 173 -6.59 7.56 -0.83
N VAL A 174 -7.80 7.78 -1.33
CA VAL A 174 -8.58 6.74 -2.01
C VAL A 174 -8.40 6.84 -3.52
N ASN A 175 -8.19 5.68 -4.16
CA ASN A 175 -8.18 5.57 -5.62
C ASN A 175 -9.23 4.56 -6.05
N MET A 176 -10.14 4.98 -6.92
CA MET A 176 -11.21 4.15 -7.44
C MET A 176 -10.99 3.85 -8.92
N LEU A 177 -11.00 2.57 -9.29
CA LEU A 177 -10.96 2.14 -10.69
C LEU A 177 -12.33 2.37 -11.35
N HIS A 178 -12.37 2.88 -12.58
CA HIS A 178 -13.62 3.21 -13.28
C HIS A 178 -14.40 1.97 -13.71
N TYR A 179 -13.72 0.99 -14.29
CA TYR A 179 -14.33 -0.21 -14.87
C TYR A 179 -13.68 -1.48 -14.32
N PRO A 180 -13.89 -1.82 -13.03
CA PRO A 180 -13.42 -3.08 -12.48
C PRO A 180 -14.17 -4.27 -13.12
N GLN A 181 -13.46 -5.37 -13.37
CA GLN A 181 -14.03 -6.57 -13.99
C GLN A 181 -13.83 -7.80 -13.10
N ILE A 182 -14.70 -8.78 -13.26
CA ILE A 182 -14.57 -10.07 -12.58
C ILE A 182 -13.49 -10.89 -13.31
N PRO A 183 -12.52 -11.49 -12.59
CA PRO A 183 -11.48 -12.31 -13.23
C PRO A 183 -12.08 -13.54 -13.92
N LEU A 184 -11.57 -13.89 -15.11
CA LEU A 184 -11.99 -15.09 -15.86
C LEU A 184 -11.56 -16.39 -15.19
N VAL A 185 -10.34 -16.39 -14.64
CA VAL A 185 -9.81 -17.51 -13.86
C VAL A 185 -10.03 -17.21 -12.39
N GLN A 186 -10.85 -18.03 -11.74
CA GLN A 186 -11.30 -17.83 -10.37
C GLN A 186 -10.79 -18.95 -9.46
N SER A 187 -10.96 -18.72 -8.17
CA SER A 187 -10.74 -19.70 -7.12
C SER A 187 -11.99 -19.68 -6.27
N VAL A 188 -12.35 -20.79 -5.62
CA VAL A 188 -13.54 -20.91 -4.75
C VAL A 188 -13.64 -19.73 -3.75
N MET A 189 -12.51 -19.17 -3.33
CA MET A 189 -12.47 -18.04 -2.39
C MET A 189 -13.00 -16.73 -2.98
N HIS A 190 -13.10 -16.58 -4.30
CA HIS A 190 -13.75 -15.43 -4.94
C HIS A 190 -15.25 -15.40 -4.63
N ASP A 191 -15.92 -16.55 -4.68
CA ASP A 191 -17.34 -16.66 -4.35
C ASP A 191 -17.58 -16.50 -2.85
N VAL A 192 -16.77 -17.17 -2.02
CA VAL A 192 -16.88 -17.08 -0.54
C VAL A 192 -16.68 -15.64 -0.06
N SER A 193 -15.72 -14.91 -0.64
CA SER A 193 -15.47 -13.51 -0.28
C SER A 193 -16.38 -12.51 -1.00
N ASN A 194 -17.31 -12.97 -1.84
CA ASN A 194 -18.12 -12.12 -2.72
C ASN A 194 -17.26 -11.14 -3.55
N TYR A 195 -16.07 -11.57 -3.99
CA TYR A 195 -15.14 -10.74 -4.75
C TYR A 195 -15.78 -10.13 -6.01
N ASN A 196 -16.75 -10.84 -6.60
CA ASN A 196 -17.53 -10.40 -7.75
C ASN A 196 -18.25 -9.05 -7.53
N LYS A 197 -18.57 -8.70 -6.27
CA LYS A 197 -19.21 -7.42 -5.92
C LYS A 197 -18.21 -6.26 -5.84
N HIS A 198 -16.92 -6.55 -5.65
CA HIS A 198 -15.87 -5.55 -5.50
C HIS A 198 -14.53 -6.02 -6.13
N PRO A 199 -14.49 -6.16 -7.47
CA PRO A 199 -13.24 -6.51 -8.15
C PRO A 199 -12.22 -5.36 -8.11
N SER A 200 -10.94 -5.71 -8.22
CA SER A 200 -9.79 -4.78 -8.14
C SER A 200 -8.83 -4.82 -9.33
N GLY A 201 -9.35 -5.06 -10.53
CA GLY A 201 -8.56 -5.20 -11.74
C GLY A 201 -9.41 -5.37 -13.00
N GLN A 202 -8.76 -5.68 -14.12
CA GLN A 202 -9.37 -5.84 -15.44
C GLN A 202 -8.76 -7.07 -16.14
N ASN A 203 -9.57 -7.79 -16.90
CA ASN A 203 -9.05 -8.83 -17.79
C ASN A 203 -8.50 -8.14 -19.04
N ILE A 204 -7.29 -8.50 -19.42
CA ILE A 204 -6.62 -7.93 -20.59
C ILE A 204 -5.97 -9.01 -21.43
N VAL A 205 -5.75 -8.70 -22.69
CA VAL A 205 -4.95 -9.54 -23.60
C VAL A 205 -3.48 -9.19 -23.44
N VAL A 206 -2.67 -10.18 -23.09
CA VAL A 206 -1.22 -10.01 -22.92
C VAL A 206 -0.48 -10.85 -23.96
N ALA A 207 0.46 -10.21 -24.64
CA ALA A 207 1.42 -10.88 -25.51
C ALA A 207 2.80 -10.95 -24.83
N ILE A 208 3.43 -12.12 -24.88
CA ILE A 208 4.79 -12.33 -24.36
C ILE A 208 5.78 -12.22 -25.51
N MET A 209 6.38 -11.04 -25.67
CA MET A 209 7.42 -10.78 -26.67
C MET A 209 8.29 -9.60 -26.27
N SER A 210 9.51 -9.53 -26.78
CA SER A 210 10.36 -8.34 -26.63
C SER A 210 9.91 -7.28 -27.62
N TYR A 211 9.72 -6.04 -27.19
CA TYR A 211 9.28 -4.95 -28.07
C TYR A 211 10.22 -3.75 -27.97
N LYS A 212 11.05 -3.55 -29.00
CA LYS A 212 11.96 -2.40 -29.18
C LYS A 212 12.83 -2.03 -27.95
N GLY A 213 13.04 -2.96 -27.01
CA GLY A 213 13.76 -2.71 -25.76
C GLY A 213 12.97 -1.97 -24.67
N TYR A 214 11.73 -1.54 -24.91
CA TYR A 214 10.93 -0.75 -23.96
C TYR A 214 10.21 -1.59 -22.89
N ASN A 215 10.29 -2.92 -22.97
CA ASN A 215 9.80 -3.83 -21.95
C ASN A 215 10.92 -4.64 -21.25
N VAL A 216 12.16 -4.16 -21.32
CA VAL A 216 13.29 -4.75 -20.57
C VAL A 216 13.20 -4.35 -19.08
N ASP A 217 13.77 -5.16 -18.18
CA ASP A 217 13.85 -4.88 -16.74
C ASP A 217 12.51 -4.49 -16.09
N ASP A 218 11.50 -5.35 -16.26
CA ASP A 218 10.16 -5.20 -15.68
C ASP A 218 9.34 -4.03 -16.21
N ALA A 219 9.78 -3.39 -17.29
CA ALA A 219 8.92 -2.48 -18.01
C ALA A 219 7.83 -3.25 -18.78
N VAL A 220 6.65 -2.64 -18.89
CA VAL A 220 5.54 -3.12 -19.71
C VAL A 220 5.19 -2.08 -20.77
N VAL A 221 4.82 -2.54 -21.95
CA VAL A 221 4.31 -1.67 -23.02
C VAL A 221 2.79 -1.77 -23.03
N LEU A 222 2.12 -0.63 -23.10
CA LEU A 222 0.66 -0.56 -23.14
C LEU A 222 0.13 -0.06 -24.48
N ASN A 223 -1.03 -0.57 -24.87
CA ASN A 223 -1.79 -0.05 -26.01
C ASN A 223 -2.56 1.21 -25.60
N LYS A 224 -2.30 2.31 -26.31
CA LYS A 224 -2.94 3.61 -26.07
C LYS A 224 -4.44 3.58 -26.34
N ALA A 225 -4.91 2.88 -27.37
CA ALA A 225 -6.34 2.79 -27.66
C ALA A 225 -7.08 2.11 -26.51
N SER A 226 -6.50 1.07 -25.91
CA SER A 226 -7.07 0.42 -24.72
C SER A 226 -7.17 1.40 -23.54
N ILE A 227 -6.15 2.23 -23.32
CA ILE A 227 -6.17 3.29 -22.28
C ILE A 227 -7.24 4.34 -22.59
N ASP A 228 -7.36 4.75 -23.85
CA ASP A 228 -8.32 5.76 -24.31
C ASP A 228 -9.78 5.27 -24.16
N LEU A 229 -10.00 3.97 -24.33
CA LEU A 229 -11.27 3.29 -24.12
C LEU A 229 -11.58 2.97 -22.64
N GLY A 230 -10.64 3.19 -21.72
CA GLY A 230 -10.90 3.11 -20.28
C GLY A 230 -10.07 2.08 -19.51
N PHE A 231 -9.10 1.41 -20.13
CA PHE A 231 -8.17 0.53 -19.41
C PHE A 231 -7.38 1.32 -18.36
N GLY A 232 -7.37 0.83 -17.12
CA GLY A 232 -6.60 1.39 -16.00
C GLY A 232 -7.00 2.80 -15.56
N ARG A 233 -8.07 3.39 -16.10
CA ARG A 233 -8.53 4.73 -15.68
C ARG A 233 -9.07 4.67 -14.26
N SER A 234 -8.60 5.59 -13.43
CA SER A 234 -8.97 5.69 -12.02
C SER A 234 -9.24 7.12 -11.61
N THR A 235 -10.02 7.33 -10.56
CA THR A 235 -10.18 8.64 -9.90
C THR A 235 -9.56 8.59 -8.53
N TYR A 236 -8.66 9.53 -8.26
CA TYR A 236 -8.05 9.75 -6.95
C TYR A 236 -8.91 10.75 -6.16
N TYR A 237 -9.21 10.43 -4.91
CA TYR A 237 -9.96 11.26 -3.99
C TYR A 237 -9.11 11.65 -2.80
N ARG A 238 -9.14 12.93 -2.45
CA ARG A 238 -8.51 13.47 -1.24
C ARG A 238 -9.39 14.52 -0.57
N PRO A 239 -9.52 14.51 0.75
CA PRO A 239 -10.25 15.53 1.47
C PRO A 239 -9.32 16.64 1.96
N SER A 240 -9.82 17.87 1.95
CA SER A 240 -9.25 19.04 2.61
C SER A 240 -10.17 19.44 3.74
N ILE A 241 -9.63 19.61 4.95
CA ILE A 241 -10.40 19.80 6.17
C ILE A 241 -9.96 21.10 6.83
N ALA A 242 -10.92 21.91 7.27
CA ALA A 242 -10.69 23.10 8.07
C ALA A 242 -11.74 23.19 9.19
N GLU A 243 -11.32 23.63 10.38
CA GLU A 243 -12.19 23.82 11.53
C GLU A 243 -12.04 25.25 12.07
N GLU A 244 -13.13 25.87 12.50
CA GLU A 244 -13.17 27.14 13.22
C GLU A 244 -12.86 26.92 14.70
N LEU A 245 -11.57 26.89 15.04
CA LEU A 245 -11.15 26.66 16.42
C LEU A 245 -11.49 27.86 17.32
N ARG A 246 -12.01 27.55 18.51
CA ARG A 246 -12.21 28.50 19.60
C ARG A 246 -11.05 28.40 20.58
N TYR A 247 -10.30 29.48 20.73
CA TYR A 247 -9.16 29.53 21.64
C TYR A 247 -9.62 29.90 23.07
N SER A 248 -8.88 29.45 24.08
CA SER A 248 -9.21 29.69 25.50
C SER A 248 -9.30 31.19 25.87
N GLY A 249 -8.71 32.08 25.07
CA GLY A 249 -8.81 33.54 25.22
C GLY A 249 -10.07 34.17 24.63
N GLY A 250 -11.07 33.38 24.22
CA GLY A 250 -12.32 33.86 23.62
C GLY A 250 -12.22 34.27 22.15
N LEU A 251 -11.02 34.29 21.57
CA LEU A 251 -10.80 34.52 20.15
C LEU A 251 -11.15 33.26 19.34
N THR A 252 -11.67 33.45 18.15
CA THR A 252 -12.09 32.36 17.26
C THR A 252 -11.50 32.52 15.87
N ASP A 253 -11.18 31.40 15.25
CA ASP A 253 -10.98 31.35 13.80
C ASP A 253 -12.30 31.66 13.08
N GLU A 254 -12.21 32.26 11.90
CA GLU A 254 -13.38 32.58 11.07
C GLU A 254 -13.13 32.04 9.65
N ILE A 255 -14.07 31.22 9.16
CA ILE A 255 -14.11 30.80 7.75
C ILE A 255 -14.88 31.88 7.00
N SER A 256 -14.13 32.65 6.23
CA SER A 256 -14.60 33.76 5.40
C SER A 256 -13.57 34.02 4.31
N ILE A 257 -13.96 34.80 3.30
CA ILE A 257 -12.99 35.31 2.33
C ILE A 257 -12.02 36.24 3.08
N PRO A 258 -10.70 35.99 3.08
CA PRO A 258 -9.75 36.88 3.73
C PRO A 258 -9.77 38.29 3.09
N ASP A 259 -9.76 39.33 3.92
CA ASP A 259 -9.63 40.71 3.46
C ASP A 259 -8.19 41.03 3.03
N LYS A 260 -8.03 42.04 2.15
CA LYS A 260 -6.72 42.49 1.66
C LYS A 260 -5.81 43.04 2.79
N ASP A 261 -6.41 43.47 3.89
CA ASP A 261 -5.70 44.03 5.06
C ASP A 261 -5.14 42.93 6.01
N VAL A 262 -5.48 41.66 5.77
CA VAL A 262 -5.04 40.54 6.62
C VAL A 262 -3.54 40.28 6.44
N LYS A 263 -2.83 40.03 7.54
CA LYS A 263 -1.39 39.72 7.50
C LYS A 263 -1.16 38.38 6.79
N GLY A 264 -0.37 38.43 5.71
CA GLY A 264 -0.06 37.26 4.88
C GLY A 264 -1.11 36.95 3.81
N TYR A 265 -1.92 37.94 3.43
CA TYR A 265 -2.84 37.86 2.29
C TYR A 265 -2.13 37.32 1.03
N LYS A 266 -2.76 36.34 0.36
CA LYS A 266 -2.26 35.74 -0.88
C LYS A 266 -2.70 36.57 -2.10
N SER A 267 -2.48 36.07 -3.31
CA SER A 267 -2.94 36.77 -4.50
C SER A 267 -4.47 36.79 -4.56
N GLU A 268 -5.07 37.89 -5.02
CA GLU A 268 -6.51 37.99 -5.25
C GLU A 268 -7.02 36.90 -6.20
N ARG A 269 -6.15 36.44 -7.11
CA ARG A 269 -6.44 35.32 -8.01
C ARG A 269 -6.68 34.00 -7.27
N ASP A 270 -6.02 33.77 -6.14
CA ASP A 270 -6.05 32.48 -5.43
C ASP A 270 -7.39 32.27 -4.70
N TYR A 271 -8.07 33.37 -4.37
CA TYR A 271 -9.37 33.39 -3.70
C TYR A 271 -10.57 33.40 -4.66
N ARG A 272 -10.34 33.46 -5.99
CA ARG A 272 -11.38 33.68 -7.01
C ARG A 272 -12.51 32.65 -7.02
N LEU A 273 -12.25 31.45 -6.49
CA LEU A 273 -13.19 30.32 -6.50
C LEU A 273 -14.02 30.23 -5.21
N LEU A 274 -13.75 31.07 -4.21
CA LEU A 274 -14.49 31.08 -2.95
C LEU A 274 -15.84 31.79 -3.12
N GLU A 275 -16.88 31.21 -2.55
CA GLU A 275 -18.19 31.86 -2.40
C GLU A 275 -18.18 32.83 -1.21
N LYS A 276 -19.31 33.52 -0.99
CA LYS A 276 -19.44 34.58 0.04
C LYS A 276 -19.16 34.10 1.45
N ASP A 277 -19.32 32.81 1.72
CA ASP A 277 -19.05 32.16 3.00
C ASP A 277 -17.59 31.72 3.17
N GLY A 278 -16.71 32.01 2.19
CA GLY A 278 -15.31 31.62 2.20
C GLY A 278 -15.06 30.16 1.82
N ILE A 279 -16.05 29.44 1.28
CA ILE A 279 -15.94 28.03 0.90
C ILE A 279 -16.05 27.91 -0.62
N ILE A 280 -15.30 26.99 -1.22
CA ILE A 280 -15.37 26.72 -2.66
C ILE A 280 -16.68 26.00 -3.06
N PHE A 281 -17.21 26.31 -4.24
CA PHE A 281 -18.38 25.64 -4.80
C PHE A 281 -18.04 24.27 -5.43
N GLN A 282 -19.04 23.40 -5.54
CA GLN A 282 -18.90 22.07 -6.16
C GLN A 282 -18.61 22.18 -7.66
N GLU A 283 -17.91 21.19 -8.22
CA GLU A 283 -17.49 21.15 -9.63
C GLU A 283 -16.51 22.28 -10.06
N ALA A 284 -16.00 23.07 -9.11
CA ALA A 284 -14.92 24.01 -9.37
C ALA A 284 -13.63 23.25 -9.75
N LYS A 285 -12.99 23.67 -10.86
CA LYS A 285 -11.67 23.19 -11.26
C LYS A 285 -10.61 23.95 -10.48
N VAL A 286 -9.82 23.22 -9.72
CA VAL A 286 -8.80 23.75 -8.82
C VAL A 286 -7.41 23.31 -9.25
N SER A 287 -6.48 24.23 -9.16
CA SER A 287 -5.07 24.05 -9.49
C SER A 287 -4.20 24.40 -8.28
N GLU A 288 -2.91 24.10 -8.39
CA GLU A 288 -1.95 24.43 -7.34
C GLU A 288 -2.08 25.88 -6.86
N GLY A 289 -2.07 26.07 -5.55
CA GLY A 289 -2.13 27.40 -4.92
C GLY A 289 -3.54 27.96 -4.76
N ASP A 290 -4.54 27.44 -5.48
CA ASP A 290 -5.93 27.85 -5.32
C ASP A 290 -6.43 27.55 -3.90
N VAL A 291 -7.11 28.54 -3.29
CA VAL A 291 -7.67 28.43 -1.95
C VAL A 291 -9.02 27.71 -2.01
N ILE A 292 -9.14 26.63 -1.24
CA ILE A 292 -10.34 25.79 -1.17
C ILE A 292 -11.24 26.25 -0.01
N ILE A 293 -10.63 26.58 1.13
CA ILE A 293 -11.33 27.05 2.32
C ILE A 293 -10.61 28.29 2.83
N GLY A 294 -11.23 29.45 2.63
CA GLY A 294 -10.80 30.74 3.18
C GLY A 294 -10.89 30.72 4.69
N LYS A 295 -9.79 31.02 5.38
CA LYS A 295 -9.74 31.00 6.83
C LYS A 295 -8.85 32.12 7.34
N THR A 296 -9.34 32.84 8.35
CA THR A 296 -8.56 33.84 9.07
C THR A 296 -8.46 33.46 10.53
N SER A 297 -7.25 33.57 11.08
CA SER A 297 -6.96 33.26 12.47
C SER A 297 -6.56 34.52 13.24
N PRO A 298 -6.89 34.60 14.54
CA PRO A 298 -6.39 35.65 15.41
C PRO A 298 -4.85 35.56 15.56
N PRO A 299 -4.18 36.66 15.92
CA PRO A 299 -2.75 36.66 16.18
C PRO A 299 -2.40 35.80 17.41
N ARG A 300 -1.35 34.97 17.29
CA ARG A 300 -0.87 34.11 18.40
C ARG A 300 -0.28 34.88 19.58
N PHE A 301 0.32 36.04 19.31
CA PHE A 301 0.93 36.90 20.31
C PHE A 301 0.35 38.30 20.14
N LEU A 302 -0.38 38.77 21.15
CA LEU A 302 -0.77 40.18 21.24
C LEU A 302 0.40 40.92 21.90
N SER A 303 0.93 41.94 21.23
CA SER A 303 1.84 42.86 21.91
C SER A 303 1.06 43.62 23.00
N SER A 304 1.73 44.09 24.06
CA SER A 304 1.10 44.91 25.10
C SER A 304 0.45 46.20 24.55
N MET A 305 0.88 46.65 23.37
CA MET A 305 0.35 47.82 22.67
C MET A 305 -0.92 47.50 21.84
N ASP A 306 -1.08 46.25 21.39
CA ASP A 306 -2.18 45.81 20.52
C ASP A 306 -3.42 45.29 21.27
N GLN A 307 -3.35 45.17 22.61
CA GLN A 307 -4.47 44.68 23.43
C GLN A 307 -5.73 45.54 23.35
N TYR A 308 -5.61 46.80 22.91
CA TYR A 308 -6.72 47.75 22.80
C TYR A 308 -7.22 47.97 21.36
N ASN A 309 -6.52 47.44 20.35
CA ASN A 309 -6.89 47.58 18.93
C ASN A 309 -7.33 46.22 18.35
N PHE A 310 -8.62 45.90 18.53
CA PHE A 310 -9.31 44.78 17.86
C PHE A 310 -9.64 45.08 16.39
N ALA A 311 -8.76 45.79 15.67
CA ALA A 311 -8.98 46.08 14.26
C ALA A 311 -8.80 44.79 13.42
N PRO A 312 -9.60 44.59 12.35
CA PRO A 312 -9.50 43.43 11.46
C PRO A 312 -8.10 43.27 10.83
N SER A 313 -7.32 44.35 10.75
CA SER A 313 -5.92 44.38 10.27
C SER A 313 -4.92 43.56 11.10
N ASN A 314 -5.31 43.04 12.26
CA ASN A 314 -4.45 42.23 13.11
C ASN A 314 -4.66 40.71 12.96
N ARG A 315 -5.62 40.26 12.14
CA ARG A 315 -5.81 38.84 11.82
C ARG A 315 -4.73 38.34 10.86
N ARG A 316 -4.52 37.02 10.85
CA ARG A 316 -3.58 36.30 10.00
C ARG A 316 -4.33 35.40 9.02
N GLU A 317 -3.83 35.32 7.80
CA GLU A 317 -4.30 34.36 6.80
C GLU A 317 -3.88 32.93 7.18
N SER A 318 -4.86 32.03 7.27
CA SER A 318 -4.67 30.61 7.64
C SER A 318 -5.48 29.67 6.75
N SER A 319 -5.80 30.11 5.53
CA SER A 319 -6.65 29.38 4.59
C SER A 319 -6.02 28.08 4.12
N VAL A 320 -6.86 27.10 3.83
CA VAL A 320 -6.46 25.82 3.25
C VAL A 320 -6.43 25.94 1.73
N ALA A 321 -5.22 25.83 1.17
CA ALA A 321 -4.98 25.83 -0.28
C ALA A 321 -4.54 24.44 -0.76
N LEU A 322 -4.68 24.19 -2.06
CA LEU A 322 -4.09 23.01 -2.70
C LEU A 322 -2.56 23.03 -2.60
N LYS A 323 -1.98 21.85 -2.39
CA LYS A 323 -0.53 21.69 -2.27
C LYS A 323 0.16 21.76 -3.64
N HIS A 324 1.48 21.87 -3.61
CA HIS A 324 2.32 21.91 -4.82
C HIS A 324 2.17 20.65 -5.70
N GLY A 325 1.93 20.86 -7.00
CA GLY A 325 1.73 19.82 -8.00
C GLY A 325 0.46 19.01 -7.81
N GLU A 326 -0.54 19.56 -7.14
CA GLU A 326 -1.87 18.96 -6.97
C GLU A 326 -2.91 19.74 -7.78
N GLU A 327 -3.76 19.01 -8.49
CA GLU A 327 -4.90 19.55 -9.24
C GLU A 327 -6.13 18.67 -9.03
N GLY A 328 -7.31 19.14 -9.44
CA GLY A 328 -8.52 18.35 -9.40
C GLY A 328 -9.80 19.16 -9.54
N ILE A 329 -10.92 18.50 -9.25
CA ILE A 329 -12.26 19.06 -9.28
C ILE A 329 -12.88 18.84 -7.91
N ILE A 330 -13.60 19.84 -7.39
CA ILE A 330 -14.35 19.69 -6.14
C ILE A 330 -15.55 18.76 -6.36
N ASP A 331 -15.59 17.66 -5.61
CA ASP A 331 -16.61 16.60 -5.72
C ASP A 331 -17.74 16.82 -4.72
N PHE A 332 -17.39 17.04 -3.46
CA PHE A 332 -18.35 17.11 -2.36
C PHE A 332 -17.87 18.08 -1.29
N VAL A 333 -18.79 18.89 -0.78
CA VAL A 333 -18.53 19.86 0.30
C VAL A 333 -19.47 19.53 1.45
N LEU A 334 -18.90 19.29 2.63
CA LEU A 334 -19.62 19.00 3.87
C LEU A 334 -19.33 20.11 4.89
N ILE A 335 -20.39 20.66 5.45
CA ILE A 335 -20.33 21.60 6.57
C ILE A 335 -21.06 20.93 7.73
N THR A 336 -20.37 20.78 8.85
CA THR A 336 -20.91 20.16 10.07
C THR A 336 -20.33 20.88 11.28
N GLU A 337 -20.74 20.47 12.47
CA GLU A 337 -20.11 20.87 13.72
C GLU A 337 -19.25 19.72 14.26
N SER A 338 -18.12 20.05 14.89
CA SER A 338 -17.31 19.08 15.62
C SER A 338 -17.95 18.74 16.98
N SER A 339 -17.40 17.75 17.68
CA SER A 339 -17.87 17.39 19.03
C SER A 339 -17.78 18.54 20.04
N GLU A 340 -16.95 19.55 19.76
CA GLU A 340 -16.77 20.74 20.59
C GLU A 340 -17.70 21.90 20.19
N GLY A 341 -18.56 21.70 19.18
CA GLY A 341 -19.46 22.74 18.65
C GLY A 341 -18.75 23.77 17.76
N ASN A 342 -17.55 23.45 17.26
CA ASN A 342 -16.85 24.28 16.28
C ASN A 342 -17.36 23.96 14.87
N ARG A 343 -17.44 24.96 13.99
CA ARG A 343 -17.80 24.74 12.58
C ARG A 343 -16.66 24.01 11.88
N LEU A 344 -16.97 22.84 11.31
CA LEU A 344 -16.06 21.97 10.56
C LEU A 344 -16.47 21.94 9.10
N VAL A 345 -15.55 22.27 8.21
CA VAL A 345 -15.73 22.23 6.76
C VAL A 345 -14.79 21.18 6.18
N GLN A 346 -15.36 20.25 5.40
CA GLN A 346 -14.63 19.20 4.70
C GLN A 346 -14.95 19.27 3.22
N VAL A 347 -13.92 19.39 2.39
CA VAL A 347 -14.03 19.49 0.94
C VAL A 347 -13.31 18.30 0.31
N LYS A 348 -14.06 17.44 -0.38
CA LYS A 348 -13.55 16.29 -1.11
C LYS A 348 -13.21 16.70 -2.53
N ILE A 349 -11.99 16.39 -2.94
CA ILE A 349 -11.43 16.72 -4.25
C ILE A 349 -11.21 15.42 -5.00
N ARG A 350 -11.64 15.39 -6.26
CA ARG A 350 -11.42 14.28 -7.17
C ARG A 350 -10.46 14.67 -8.28
N ASP A 351 -9.58 13.76 -8.65
CA ASP A 351 -8.58 13.93 -9.69
C ASP A 351 -8.58 12.70 -10.59
N GLN A 352 -8.74 12.92 -11.90
CA GLN A 352 -8.82 11.83 -12.86
C GLN A 352 -7.40 11.39 -13.24
N ARG A 353 -7.07 10.14 -12.90
CA ARG A 353 -5.78 9.50 -13.15
C ARG A 353 -5.88 8.52 -14.31
N ILE A 354 -5.59 9.02 -15.50
CA ILE A 354 -5.37 8.20 -16.69
C ILE A 354 -3.99 7.55 -16.57
N PRO A 355 -3.83 6.25 -16.90
CA PRO A 355 -2.52 5.60 -16.92
C PRO A 355 -1.49 6.36 -17.76
N GLU A 356 -0.33 6.62 -17.17
CA GLU A 356 0.79 7.30 -17.81
C GLU A 356 2.10 6.52 -17.63
N ILE A 357 3.14 6.93 -18.37
CA ILE A 357 4.48 6.33 -18.27
C ILE A 357 5.00 6.51 -16.85
N GLY A 358 5.41 5.42 -16.20
CA GLY A 358 5.84 5.43 -14.80
C GLY A 358 4.81 4.84 -13.82
N ASP A 359 3.54 4.69 -14.22
CA ASP A 359 2.54 4.01 -13.40
C ASP A 359 2.85 2.52 -13.26
N LYS A 360 2.46 1.94 -12.11
CA LYS A 360 2.73 0.53 -11.79
C LYS A 360 1.51 -0.36 -12.01
N PHE A 361 1.73 -1.42 -12.76
CA PHE A 361 0.78 -2.51 -13.01
C PHE A 361 1.35 -3.82 -12.49
N THR A 362 0.49 -4.80 -12.22
CA THR A 362 0.93 -6.13 -11.79
C THR A 362 -0.06 -7.20 -12.17
N SER A 363 0.45 -8.39 -12.49
CA SER A 363 -0.36 -9.61 -12.49
C SER A 363 -0.59 -10.12 -11.07
N ARG A 364 -1.50 -11.09 -10.91
CA ARG A 364 -1.73 -11.80 -9.64
C ARG A 364 -0.52 -12.62 -9.16
N HIS A 365 0.43 -12.91 -10.05
CA HIS A 365 1.61 -13.78 -9.77
C HIS A 365 2.85 -13.02 -9.29
N GLY A 366 2.68 -11.77 -8.85
CA GLY A 366 3.78 -10.95 -8.37
C GLY A 366 4.74 -10.46 -9.46
N GLN A 367 4.28 -10.43 -10.72
CA GLN A 367 4.97 -9.75 -11.83
C GLN A 367 4.55 -8.29 -11.83
N LYS A 368 5.28 -7.45 -11.10
CA LYS A 368 5.09 -5.99 -11.14
C LYS A 368 5.85 -5.44 -12.33
N GLY A 369 5.25 -4.46 -12.99
CA GLY A 369 5.93 -3.69 -14.01
C GLY A 369 5.55 -2.23 -14.02
N VAL A 370 6.46 -1.41 -14.52
CA VAL A 370 6.26 0.02 -14.75
C VAL A 370 5.91 0.21 -16.22
N VAL A 371 4.95 1.09 -16.53
CA VAL A 371 4.68 1.45 -17.93
C VAL A 371 5.91 2.14 -18.51
N GLY A 372 6.59 1.47 -19.44
CA GLY A 372 7.80 1.98 -20.09
C GLY A 372 7.51 2.74 -21.38
N LEU A 373 6.50 2.30 -22.14
CA LEU A 373 6.06 2.93 -23.38
C LEU A 373 4.56 2.71 -23.57
N ILE A 374 3.90 3.74 -24.10
CA ILE A 374 2.51 3.67 -24.55
C ILE A 374 2.55 3.82 -26.08
N ILE A 375 2.01 2.85 -26.81
CA ILE A 375 2.04 2.86 -28.28
C ILE A 375 0.63 2.94 -28.87
N ASP A 376 0.50 3.61 -30.01
CA ASP A 376 -0.76 3.69 -30.75
C ASP A 376 -1.15 2.29 -31.27
N GLN A 377 -2.46 2.02 -31.36
CA GLN A 377 -2.96 0.70 -31.77
C GLN A 377 -2.51 0.31 -33.19
N ALA A 378 -2.29 1.27 -34.09
CA ALA A 378 -1.81 1.01 -35.43
C ALA A 378 -0.38 0.40 -35.44
N ASP A 379 0.46 0.77 -34.48
CA ASP A 379 1.85 0.30 -34.36
C ASP A 379 1.97 -0.97 -33.50
N MET A 380 0.88 -1.39 -32.85
CA MET A 380 0.83 -2.62 -32.05
C MET A 380 0.95 -3.84 -32.98
N PRO A 381 1.74 -4.85 -32.57
CA PRO A 381 1.65 -6.19 -33.15
C PRO A 381 0.22 -6.73 -33.08
N PHE A 382 -0.25 -7.39 -34.14
CA PHE A 382 -1.57 -8.01 -34.19
C PHE A 382 -1.51 -9.45 -34.70
N THR A 383 -2.44 -10.31 -34.27
CA THR A 383 -2.51 -11.70 -34.74
C THR A 383 -3.20 -11.79 -36.10
N ALA A 384 -3.03 -12.92 -36.80
CA ALA A 384 -3.77 -13.21 -38.05
C ALA A 384 -5.30 -13.10 -37.88
N SER A 385 -5.80 -13.36 -36.67
CA SER A 385 -7.21 -13.25 -36.30
C SER A 385 -7.67 -11.80 -36.03
N GLY A 386 -6.75 -10.82 -36.09
CA GLY A 386 -7.02 -9.41 -35.81
C GLY A 386 -6.96 -9.03 -34.33
N ILE A 387 -6.39 -9.89 -33.45
CA ILE A 387 -6.27 -9.59 -32.02
C ILE A 387 -5.06 -8.69 -31.80
N THR A 388 -5.29 -7.50 -31.25
CA THR A 388 -4.23 -6.59 -30.75
C THR A 388 -4.13 -6.73 -29.23
N PRO A 389 -2.93 -6.98 -28.66
CA PRO A 389 -2.79 -7.07 -27.21
C PRO A 389 -2.98 -5.71 -26.54
N ASP A 390 -3.38 -5.72 -25.27
CA ASP A 390 -3.47 -4.50 -24.45
C ASP A 390 -2.14 -4.19 -23.76
N LEU A 391 -1.39 -5.24 -23.42
CA LEU A 391 -0.11 -5.16 -22.73
C LEU A 391 0.89 -6.14 -23.35
N ILE A 392 2.12 -5.68 -23.58
CA ILE A 392 3.23 -6.54 -23.99
C ILE A 392 4.17 -6.76 -22.81
N PHE A 393 4.33 -8.03 -22.42
CA PHE A 393 5.19 -8.46 -21.34
C PHE A 393 6.48 -9.09 -21.89
N SER A 394 7.61 -8.85 -21.23
CA SER A 394 8.90 -9.38 -21.70
C SER A 394 9.07 -10.86 -21.39
N PRO A 395 9.55 -11.66 -22.36
CA PRO A 395 9.77 -13.09 -22.16
C PRO A 395 10.84 -13.38 -21.10
N HIS A 396 11.81 -12.49 -20.90
CA HIS A 396 12.93 -12.69 -19.95
C HIS A 396 12.47 -12.78 -18.48
N GLY A 397 11.31 -12.20 -18.16
CA GLY A 397 10.76 -12.19 -16.81
C GLY A 397 10.14 -13.53 -16.38
N VAL A 398 9.88 -14.45 -17.30
CA VAL A 398 9.23 -15.74 -16.99
C VAL A 398 10.24 -16.79 -16.50
N PRO A 399 11.34 -17.09 -17.23
CA PRO A 399 12.30 -18.11 -16.79
C PRO A 399 13.03 -17.71 -15.50
N SER A 400 13.44 -16.44 -15.39
CA SER A 400 14.17 -15.92 -14.22
C SER A 400 13.37 -15.97 -12.93
N ARG A 401 12.03 -15.88 -13.01
CA ARG A 401 11.14 -15.83 -11.85
C ARG A 401 10.37 -17.11 -11.61
N MET A 402 10.46 -18.06 -12.55
CA MET A 402 9.79 -19.35 -12.51
C MET A 402 8.27 -19.21 -12.26
N THR A 403 7.64 -18.16 -12.79
CA THR A 403 6.19 -17.93 -12.62
C THR A 403 5.40 -18.69 -13.69
N ILE A 404 5.36 -20.02 -13.59
CA ILE A 404 4.64 -20.87 -14.54
C ILE A 404 3.13 -20.64 -14.43
N SER A 405 2.62 -20.37 -13.23
CA SER A 405 1.22 -20.01 -12.99
C SER A 405 0.74 -18.83 -13.84
N HIS A 406 1.65 -17.89 -14.17
CA HIS A 406 1.34 -16.76 -15.07
C HIS A 406 1.03 -17.22 -16.50
N LEU A 407 1.75 -18.22 -17.01
CA LEU A 407 1.50 -18.79 -18.33
C LEU A 407 0.23 -19.64 -18.33
N ILE A 408 0.03 -20.46 -17.30
CA ILE A 408 -1.18 -21.29 -17.18
C ILE A 408 -2.42 -20.39 -17.13
N GLU A 409 -2.39 -19.28 -16.38
CA GLU A 409 -3.51 -18.33 -16.32
C GLU A 409 -3.80 -17.70 -17.70
N LEU A 410 -2.79 -17.43 -18.52
CA LEU A 410 -3.00 -16.89 -19.87
C LEU A 410 -3.76 -17.85 -20.79
N ILE A 411 -3.41 -19.14 -20.77
CA ILE A 411 -4.14 -20.17 -21.51
C ILE A 411 -5.54 -20.34 -20.92
N ALA A 412 -5.64 -20.49 -19.60
CA ALA A 412 -6.91 -20.66 -18.90
C ALA A 412 -7.87 -19.50 -19.19
N GLY A 413 -7.40 -18.25 -19.10
CA GLY A 413 -8.21 -17.07 -19.40
C GLY A 413 -8.64 -17.02 -20.86
N LYS A 414 -7.78 -17.44 -21.79
CA LYS A 414 -8.13 -17.53 -23.21
C LYS A 414 -9.19 -18.59 -23.48
N VAL A 415 -9.04 -19.79 -22.90
CA VAL A 415 -10.04 -20.86 -22.96
C VAL A 415 -11.37 -20.36 -22.37
N GLY A 416 -11.35 -19.79 -21.17
CA GLY A 416 -12.56 -19.29 -20.52
C GLY A 416 -13.27 -18.19 -21.32
N ALA A 417 -12.51 -17.30 -21.99
CA ALA A 417 -13.08 -16.30 -22.88
C ALA A 417 -13.75 -16.92 -24.12
N LEU A 418 -13.18 -17.98 -24.69
CA LEU A 418 -13.69 -18.65 -25.89
C LEU A 418 -14.85 -19.61 -25.60
N SER A 419 -14.75 -20.42 -24.55
CA SER A 419 -15.80 -21.37 -24.14
C SER A 419 -16.88 -20.75 -23.25
N SER A 420 -16.79 -19.43 -22.99
CA SER A 420 -17.79 -18.66 -22.24
C SER A 420 -18.05 -19.20 -20.83
N ARG A 421 -16.99 -19.68 -20.15
CA ARG A 421 -17.06 -20.19 -18.79
C ARG A 421 -15.93 -19.64 -17.94
N TYR A 422 -16.17 -19.51 -16.64
CA TYR A 422 -15.10 -19.26 -15.68
C TYR A 422 -14.25 -20.52 -15.51
N ILE A 423 -12.94 -20.36 -15.42
CA ILE A 423 -12.01 -21.47 -15.19
C ILE A 423 -11.66 -21.54 -13.71
N ASP A 424 -11.70 -22.75 -13.16
CA ASP A 424 -11.29 -22.99 -11.77
C ASP A 424 -9.77 -23.18 -11.67
N GLY A 425 -9.12 -22.21 -11.05
CA GLY A 425 -7.70 -22.20 -10.71
C GLY A 425 -7.46 -22.29 -9.21
N THR A 426 -8.37 -22.90 -8.43
CA THR A 426 -8.24 -23.08 -6.98
C THR A 426 -6.97 -23.84 -6.61
N LEU A 427 -6.25 -23.37 -5.58
CA LEU A 427 -5.00 -23.99 -5.15
C LEU A 427 -5.21 -25.48 -4.80
N PHE A 428 -4.36 -26.35 -5.36
CA PHE A 428 -4.39 -27.83 -5.23
C PHE A 428 -5.53 -28.56 -5.93
N ASP A 429 -6.68 -27.91 -6.15
CA ASP A 429 -7.83 -28.46 -6.89
C ASP A 429 -8.06 -27.65 -8.17
N VAL A 430 -7.08 -27.70 -9.06
CA VAL A 430 -7.07 -26.92 -10.30
C VAL A 430 -7.65 -27.71 -11.46
N GLU A 431 -8.23 -27.02 -12.44
CA GLU A 431 -8.42 -27.61 -13.77
C GLU A 431 -7.04 -27.88 -14.42
N PRO A 432 -6.69 -29.14 -14.77
CA PRO A 432 -5.38 -29.47 -15.30
C PRO A 432 -5.06 -28.77 -16.62
N GLU A 433 -3.81 -28.30 -16.77
CA GLU A 433 -3.31 -27.63 -17.98
C GLU A 433 -3.59 -28.44 -19.26
N GLU A 434 -3.39 -29.77 -19.23
CA GLU A 434 -3.59 -30.63 -20.39
C GLU A 434 -5.02 -30.60 -20.93
N LYS A 435 -6.03 -30.48 -20.04
CA LYS A 435 -7.43 -30.36 -20.44
C LYS A 435 -7.68 -29.02 -21.11
N LEU A 436 -7.19 -27.93 -20.51
CA LEU A 436 -7.29 -26.58 -21.07
C LEU A 436 -6.65 -26.50 -22.46
N ARG A 437 -5.50 -27.13 -22.65
CA ARG A 437 -4.79 -27.17 -23.92
C ARG A 437 -5.53 -27.94 -25.01
N LYS A 438 -6.15 -29.08 -24.66
CA LYS A 438 -7.02 -29.84 -25.58
C LYS A 438 -8.28 -29.08 -25.94
N GLU A 439 -8.89 -28.37 -24.99
CA GLU A 439 -10.05 -27.50 -25.24
C GLU A 439 -9.66 -26.30 -26.13
N LEU A 440 -8.48 -25.71 -25.91
CA LEU A 440 -7.98 -24.65 -26.78
C LEU A 440 -7.82 -25.14 -28.24
N LEU A 441 -7.37 -26.39 -28.41
CA LEU A 441 -7.27 -27.02 -29.73
C LEU A 441 -8.63 -27.26 -30.38
N SER A 442 -9.63 -27.72 -29.62
CA SER A 442 -10.98 -27.92 -30.15
C SER A 442 -11.67 -26.60 -30.52
N LEU A 443 -11.27 -25.48 -29.90
CA LEU A 443 -11.70 -24.12 -30.23
C LEU A 443 -10.97 -23.52 -31.45
N GLY A 444 -10.11 -24.28 -32.14
CA GLY A 444 -9.45 -23.85 -33.36
C GLY A 444 -8.15 -23.06 -33.16
N PHE A 445 -7.64 -22.99 -31.92
CA PHE A 445 -6.35 -22.38 -31.61
C PHE A 445 -5.26 -23.45 -31.46
N ARG A 446 -4.00 -23.02 -31.40
CA ARG A 446 -2.89 -23.96 -31.17
C ARG A 446 -2.88 -24.39 -29.71
N GLU A 447 -2.61 -25.67 -29.50
CA GLU A 447 -2.47 -26.26 -28.16
C GLU A 447 -1.40 -25.55 -27.30
N ASN A 448 -0.36 -25.01 -27.91
CA ASN A 448 0.75 -24.34 -27.22
C ASN A 448 0.48 -22.86 -26.86
N GLY A 449 -0.74 -22.34 -27.12
CA GLY A 449 -1.10 -20.95 -26.83
C GLY A 449 -0.41 -19.88 -27.70
N THR A 450 0.39 -20.30 -28.69
CA THR A 450 1.10 -19.37 -29.59
C THR A 450 0.29 -19.05 -30.84
N GLU A 451 0.43 -17.84 -31.35
CA GLU A 451 -0.20 -17.38 -32.59
C GLU A 451 0.83 -16.74 -33.53
N THR A 452 0.51 -16.76 -34.83
CA THR A 452 1.24 -15.96 -35.82
C THR A 452 0.83 -14.50 -35.67
N MET A 453 1.82 -13.62 -35.55
CA MET A 453 1.63 -12.18 -35.40
C MET A 453 2.37 -11.42 -36.50
N TYR A 454 1.85 -10.23 -36.82
CA TYR A 454 2.42 -9.31 -37.79
C TYR A 454 2.88 -8.04 -37.09
N ASN A 455 3.92 -7.41 -37.64
CA ASN A 455 4.40 -6.12 -37.18
C ASN A 455 3.43 -5.02 -37.65
N GLY A 456 2.86 -4.24 -36.72
CA GLY A 456 1.95 -3.14 -37.04
C GLY A 456 2.56 -2.03 -37.91
N ILE A 457 3.90 -1.90 -37.90
CA ILE A 457 4.61 -0.82 -38.60
C ILE A 457 4.98 -1.22 -40.03
N THR A 458 5.54 -2.42 -40.21
CA THR A 458 6.03 -2.89 -41.51
C THR A 458 5.00 -3.77 -42.24
N GLY A 459 4.06 -4.37 -41.51
CA GLY A 459 3.12 -5.37 -42.04
C GLY A 459 3.74 -6.77 -42.21
N GLU A 460 5.03 -6.95 -41.91
CA GLU A 460 5.70 -8.23 -42.06
C GLU A 460 5.32 -9.22 -40.94
N GLU A 461 5.27 -10.50 -41.27
CA GLU A 461 5.06 -11.58 -40.30
C GLU A 461 6.30 -11.75 -39.41
N PHE A 462 6.10 -11.93 -38.10
CA PHE A 462 7.21 -12.31 -37.22
C PHE A 462 7.64 -13.75 -37.49
N GLU A 463 8.95 -13.98 -37.56
CA GLU A 463 9.53 -15.33 -37.74
C GLU A 463 9.14 -16.29 -36.59
N ALA A 464 9.00 -15.75 -35.38
CA ALA A 464 8.61 -16.48 -34.19
C ALA A 464 7.11 -16.32 -33.91
N LYS A 465 6.47 -17.41 -33.49
CA LYS A 465 5.09 -17.38 -32.99
C LYS A 465 5.07 -16.84 -31.57
N ILE A 466 4.14 -15.95 -31.30
CA ILE A 466 4.07 -15.22 -30.04
C ILE A 466 3.04 -15.87 -29.13
N TYR A 467 3.39 -16.02 -27.86
CA TYR A 467 2.47 -16.53 -26.85
C TYR A 467 1.51 -15.40 -26.41
N ILE A 468 0.22 -15.62 -26.60
CA ILE A 468 -0.82 -14.60 -26.34
C ILE A 468 -2.03 -15.24 -25.65
N GLY A 469 -2.54 -14.55 -24.64
CA GLY A 469 -3.70 -15.01 -23.88
C GLY A 469 -4.33 -13.91 -23.02
N ASN A 470 -5.35 -14.29 -22.26
CA ASN A 470 -6.10 -13.36 -21.43
C ASN A 470 -5.70 -13.57 -19.98
N ILE A 471 -5.39 -12.50 -19.26
CA ILE A 471 -5.04 -12.57 -17.84
C ILE A 471 -5.64 -11.40 -17.07
N TYR A 472 -5.87 -11.59 -15.78
CA TYR A 472 -6.34 -10.52 -14.92
C TYR A 472 -5.18 -9.66 -14.39
N TYR A 473 -5.16 -8.38 -14.80
CA TYR A 473 -4.16 -7.40 -14.39
C TYR A 473 -4.74 -6.36 -13.44
N MET A 474 -3.88 -5.87 -12.54
CA MET A 474 -4.24 -4.89 -11.52
C MET A 474 -3.38 -3.65 -11.65
N LYS A 475 -4.01 -2.47 -11.65
CA LYS A 475 -3.32 -1.19 -11.47
C LYS A 475 -3.03 -1.00 -9.99
N LEU A 476 -1.82 -0.59 -9.63
CA LEU A 476 -1.43 -0.34 -8.24
C LEU A 476 -1.64 1.14 -7.88
N LYS A 477 -1.83 1.42 -6.58
CA LYS A 477 -1.88 2.80 -6.04
C LYS A 477 -0.59 3.62 -6.21
N HIS A 478 0.47 3.02 -6.75
CA HIS A 478 1.76 3.67 -6.98
C HIS A 478 1.77 4.34 -8.35
N MET A 479 1.28 5.58 -8.39
CA MET A 479 1.25 6.41 -9.59
C MET A 479 2.40 7.41 -9.61
N VAL A 480 2.92 7.73 -10.78
CA VAL A 480 4.08 8.63 -10.94
C VAL A 480 3.74 10.08 -10.59
N ALA A 481 2.52 10.54 -10.91
CA ALA A 481 2.03 11.87 -10.54
C ALA A 481 2.16 12.19 -9.03
N ASN A 482 2.07 11.17 -8.17
CA ASN A 482 2.21 11.31 -6.72
C ASN A 482 3.67 11.21 -6.22
N LYS A 483 4.64 10.95 -7.11
CA LYS A 483 6.05 10.71 -6.78
C LYS A 483 6.99 11.79 -7.30
N ILE A 484 6.72 12.31 -8.49
CA ILE A 484 7.53 13.38 -9.06
C ILE A 484 7.49 14.61 -8.15
N HIS A 485 8.66 15.15 -7.84
CA HIS A 485 8.82 16.43 -7.16
C HIS A 485 10.19 16.99 -7.49
N ALA A 486 10.27 18.31 -7.64
CA ALA A 486 11.51 19.02 -7.87
C ALA A 486 11.50 20.30 -7.03
N ARG A 487 12.67 20.73 -6.60
CA ARG A 487 12.84 21.95 -5.82
C ARG A 487 14.03 22.74 -6.35
N ALA A 488 13.78 23.98 -6.75
CA ALA A 488 14.84 24.94 -7.05
C ALA A 488 15.21 25.76 -5.80
N ARG A 489 14.25 26.53 -5.28
CA ARG A 489 14.29 27.23 -4.00
C ARG A 489 12.95 27.05 -3.31
N GLY A 490 12.92 27.16 -2.00
CA GLY A 490 11.70 26.93 -1.23
C GLY A 490 11.88 27.32 0.23
N PRO A 491 10.85 27.12 1.05
CA PRO A 491 10.88 27.45 2.46
C PRO A 491 11.99 26.68 3.19
N ILE A 492 12.52 27.33 4.22
CA ILE A 492 13.54 26.78 5.11
C ILE A 492 12.97 26.62 6.51
N GLN A 493 13.46 25.63 7.23
CA GLN A 493 13.16 25.46 8.64
C GLN A 493 13.80 26.60 9.44
N LEU A 494 13.02 27.25 10.31
CA LEU A 494 13.47 28.45 11.03
C LEU A 494 14.68 28.19 11.93
N LEU A 495 14.73 27.03 12.60
CA LEU A 495 15.80 26.71 13.54
C LEU A 495 17.14 26.50 12.83
N THR A 496 17.19 25.64 11.81
CA THR A 496 18.42 25.19 11.15
C THR A 496 18.72 25.95 9.87
N ARG A 497 17.77 26.75 9.35
CA ARG A 497 17.80 27.41 8.04
C ARG A 497 17.99 26.47 6.85
N GLN A 498 17.76 25.17 7.05
CA GLN A 498 17.85 24.16 6.00
C GLN A 498 16.51 24.01 5.26
N PRO A 499 16.54 23.50 4.02
CA PRO A 499 15.33 23.08 3.30
C PRO A 499 14.37 22.26 4.16
N THR A 500 13.07 22.55 4.06
CA THR A 500 12.00 21.73 4.63
C THR A 500 12.01 20.29 4.12
N GLU A 501 11.36 19.38 4.84
CA GLU A 501 11.17 17.99 4.43
C GLU A 501 9.77 17.75 3.82
N GLY A 502 9.72 16.90 2.79
CA GLY A 502 8.49 16.39 2.18
C GLY A 502 7.90 17.26 1.07
N ARG A 503 7.36 16.62 0.02
CA ARG A 503 6.76 17.28 -1.16
C ARG A 503 5.69 18.31 -0.79
N ALA A 504 4.81 17.97 0.16
CA ALA A 504 3.71 18.84 0.58
C ALA A 504 4.17 20.19 1.18
N LYS A 505 5.43 20.30 1.62
CA LYS A 505 6.04 21.51 2.18
C LYS A 505 7.13 22.08 1.27
N GLU A 506 7.08 21.73 -0.03
CA GLU A 506 8.12 22.07 -1.01
C GLU A 506 9.52 21.64 -0.54
N GLY A 507 9.59 20.49 0.12
CA GLY A 507 10.80 20.00 0.74
C GLY A 507 11.87 19.60 -0.25
N GLY A 508 13.13 19.70 0.18
CA GLY A 508 14.29 19.27 -0.60
C GLY A 508 14.57 17.77 -0.45
N LEU A 509 15.48 17.26 -1.28
CA LEU A 509 16.08 15.95 -1.09
C LEU A 509 17.23 16.05 -0.09
N ARG A 510 17.31 15.08 0.81
CA ARG A 510 18.38 14.99 1.80
C ARG A 510 19.61 14.35 1.17
N LEU A 511 20.75 15.03 1.27
CA LEU A 511 22.06 14.47 0.97
C LEU A 511 22.64 13.90 2.28
N GLY A 512 22.71 12.57 2.38
CA GLY A 512 23.17 11.86 3.56
C GLY A 512 24.67 11.61 3.54
N GLU A 513 25.11 10.82 4.52
CA GLU A 513 26.52 10.46 4.66
C GLU A 513 27.01 9.56 3.51
N MET A 514 26.20 8.59 3.07
CA MET A 514 26.55 7.70 1.97
C MET A 514 26.67 8.46 0.63
N GLU A 515 25.80 9.45 0.40
CA GLU A 515 25.89 10.34 -0.76
C GLU A 515 27.14 11.24 -0.68
N LYS A 516 27.49 11.72 0.52
CA LYS A 516 28.76 12.45 0.74
C LYS A 516 29.96 11.56 0.42
N ASP A 517 29.98 10.32 0.90
CA ASP A 517 31.10 9.40 0.69
C ASP A 517 31.29 9.03 -0.78
N THR A 518 30.22 8.96 -1.56
CA THR A 518 30.32 8.76 -3.01
C THR A 518 31.02 9.93 -3.72
N PHE A 519 30.73 11.19 -3.34
CA PHE A 519 31.49 12.34 -3.87
C PHE A 519 32.96 12.30 -3.47
N VAL A 520 33.27 11.92 -2.23
CA VAL A 520 34.65 11.77 -1.74
C VAL A 520 35.38 10.68 -2.51
N ALA A 521 34.75 9.53 -2.73
CA ALA A 521 35.32 8.41 -3.49
C ALA A 521 35.62 8.80 -4.95
N HIS A 522 34.77 9.62 -5.56
CA HIS A 522 35.02 10.19 -6.89
C HIS A 522 36.08 11.31 -6.89
N GLY A 523 36.53 11.79 -5.73
CA GLY A 523 37.45 12.93 -5.63
C GLY A 523 36.80 14.27 -6.00
N ALA A 524 35.47 14.36 -6.04
CA ALA A 524 34.72 15.54 -6.49
C ALA A 524 34.59 16.60 -5.37
N SER A 525 35.72 17.11 -4.88
CA SER A 525 35.80 18.00 -3.71
C SER A 525 35.07 19.35 -3.89
N LEU A 526 35.15 19.96 -5.08
CA LEU A 526 34.45 21.21 -5.38
C LEU A 526 32.93 21.03 -5.43
N LEU A 527 32.46 19.94 -6.05
CA LEU A 527 31.04 19.60 -6.12
C LEU A 527 30.49 19.30 -4.72
N LEU A 528 31.26 18.59 -3.89
CA LEU A 528 30.91 18.36 -2.50
C LEU A 528 30.71 19.68 -1.75
N LYS A 529 31.67 20.61 -1.87
CA LYS A 529 31.57 21.93 -1.24
C LYS A 529 30.32 22.69 -1.70
N GLU A 530 30.03 22.71 -3.00
CA GLU A 530 28.84 23.36 -3.55
C GLU A 530 27.54 22.75 -3.02
N ARG A 531 27.46 21.42 -2.93
CA ARG A 531 26.26 20.72 -2.43
C ARG A 531 26.01 20.92 -0.94
N PHE A 532 27.07 21.07 -0.15
CA PHE A 532 26.97 21.35 1.29
C PHE A 532 26.77 22.83 1.62
N ASP A 533 26.79 23.74 0.62
CA ASP A 533 26.59 25.18 0.81
C ASP A 533 25.10 25.59 0.97
N ALA A 534 24.24 24.65 1.39
CA ALA A 534 22.80 24.85 1.46
C ALA A 534 22.36 25.87 2.53
N ASP A 535 23.14 26.02 3.60
CA ASP A 535 22.86 26.86 4.77
C ASP A 535 23.99 27.87 5.06
N ARG A 536 24.65 28.33 4.01
CA ARG A 536 25.73 29.33 4.04
C ARG A 536 25.40 30.53 4.94
N THR A 537 26.24 30.80 5.92
CA THR A 537 26.12 31.95 6.83
C THR A 537 27.48 32.59 7.09
N VAL A 538 27.51 33.93 7.09
CA VAL A 538 28.71 34.71 7.43
C VAL A 538 28.63 35.10 8.90
N VAL A 539 29.63 34.72 9.69
CA VAL A 539 29.70 34.99 11.13
C VAL A 539 30.95 35.83 11.48
N PRO A 540 30.84 36.85 12.33
CA PRO A 540 32.00 37.58 12.84
C PRO A 540 32.70 36.76 13.92
N VAL A 541 34.02 36.59 13.83
CA VAL A 541 34.84 35.84 14.80
C VAL A 541 35.97 36.73 15.29
N CYS A 542 36.15 36.76 16.61
CA CYS A 542 37.23 37.49 17.28
C CYS A 542 38.57 36.76 17.14
N GLU A 543 39.64 37.45 16.75
CA GLU A 543 40.96 36.83 16.59
C GLU A 543 41.58 36.35 17.92
N GLU A 544 41.37 37.11 18.99
CA GLU A 544 42.02 36.83 20.28
C GLU A 544 41.37 35.63 21.00
N CYS A 545 40.05 35.69 21.23
CA CYS A 545 39.33 34.65 21.98
C CYS A 545 38.74 33.54 21.09
N GLY A 546 38.69 33.71 19.77
CA GLY A 546 38.16 32.73 18.83
C GLY A 546 36.64 32.51 18.93
N MET A 547 35.93 33.37 19.65
CA MET A 547 34.48 33.28 19.82
C MET A 547 33.75 34.10 18.75
N ILE A 548 32.53 33.66 18.44
CA ILE A 548 31.62 34.42 17.58
C ILE A 548 31.30 35.75 18.27
N ALA A 549 31.67 36.85 17.61
CA ALA A 549 31.43 38.21 18.06
C ALA A 549 30.01 38.67 17.71
N ILE A 550 29.65 39.89 18.11
CA ILE A 550 28.37 40.52 17.77
C ILE A 550 28.64 41.66 16.80
N HIS A 551 27.85 41.73 15.73
CA HIS A 551 27.86 42.86 14.80
C HIS A 551 26.60 43.70 15.01
N ASP A 552 26.75 44.89 15.58
CA ASP A 552 25.67 45.86 15.73
C ASP A 552 25.48 46.61 14.42
N LYS A 553 24.40 46.27 13.70
CA LYS A 553 24.06 46.90 12.42
C LYS A 553 23.67 48.37 12.56
N PHE A 554 23.11 48.80 13.68
CA PHE A 554 22.67 50.19 13.86
C PHE A 554 23.85 51.13 14.03
N LYS A 555 24.86 50.70 14.80
CA LYS A 555 26.10 51.44 15.02
C LYS A 555 27.19 51.11 13.99
N ASN A 556 26.91 50.15 13.11
CA ASN A 556 27.86 49.58 12.14
C ASN A 556 29.20 49.20 12.78
N LYS A 557 29.15 48.60 13.98
CA LYS A 557 30.34 48.26 14.78
C LYS A 557 30.26 46.80 15.24
N SER A 558 31.35 46.07 15.06
CA SER A 558 31.51 44.72 15.61
C SER A 558 32.25 44.79 16.94
N TYR A 559 31.81 44.02 17.94
CA TYR A 559 32.47 43.93 19.22
C TYR A 559 32.42 42.51 19.78
N CYS A 560 33.45 42.14 20.55
CA CYS A 560 33.49 40.86 21.24
C CYS A 560 32.88 41.01 22.65
N PRO A 561 31.93 40.14 23.06
CA PRO A 561 31.38 40.19 24.42
C PRO A 561 32.41 39.97 25.54
N ILE A 562 33.54 39.31 25.22
CA ILE A 562 34.59 38.95 26.18
C ILE A 562 35.73 39.96 26.15
N CYS A 563 36.28 40.26 24.96
CA CYS A 563 37.46 41.12 24.82
C CYS A 563 37.13 42.62 24.58
N GLY A 564 35.85 42.95 24.39
CA GLY A 564 35.41 44.33 24.11
C GLY A 564 35.63 44.78 22.66
N ASP A 565 35.81 46.09 22.50
CA ASP A 565 35.80 46.78 21.20
C ASP A 565 37.18 46.86 20.50
N ASN A 566 38.27 46.62 21.24
CA ASN A 566 39.65 46.87 20.76
C ASN A 566 40.30 45.64 20.10
N VAL A 567 39.50 44.69 19.62
CA VAL A 567 40.00 43.45 19.03
C VAL A 567 39.58 43.33 17.57
N GLU A 568 40.47 42.80 16.75
CA GLU A 568 40.19 42.53 15.35
C GLU A 568 39.15 41.42 15.20
N ILE A 569 38.15 41.68 14.35
CA ILE A 569 37.02 40.78 14.11
C ILE A 569 36.94 40.54 12.60
N ASN A 570 37.00 39.27 12.22
CA ASN A 570 36.92 38.85 10.82
C ASN A 570 35.62 38.12 10.52
N PHE A 571 35.08 38.33 9.33
CA PHE A 571 33.86 37.68 8.86
C PHE A 571 34.19 36.39 8.12
N ILE A 572 33.72 35.27 8.64
CA ILE A 572 34.03 33.93 8.12
C ILE A 572 32.76 33.28 7.62
N GLU A 573 32.88 32.64 6.46
CA GLU A 573 31.82 31.84 5.86
C GLU A 573 31.83 30.44 6.46
N VAL A 574 30.71 30.06 7.08
CA VAL A 574 30.48 28.75 7.69
C VAL A 574 29.07 28.26 7.36
N SER A 575 28.79 26.97 7.57
CA SER A 575 27.41 26.49 7.57
C SER A 575 26.69 26.97 8.83
N TYR A 576 25.40 27.29 8.70
CA TYR A 576 24.58 27.68 9.84
C TYR A 576 24.47 26.55 10.87
N ALA A 577 24.38 25.30 10.42
CA ALA A 577 24.40 24.13 11.28
C ALA A 577 25.66 24.06 12.16
N PHE A 578 26.82 24.42 11.62
CA PHE A 578 28.06 24.50 12.41
C PHE A 578 27.99 25.62 13.46
N LYS A 579 27.43 26.78 13.11
CA LYS A 579 27.18 27.86 14.08
C LYS A 579 26.26 27.40 15.21
N LEU A 580 25.20 26.65 14.88
CA LEU A 580 24.27 26.09 15.86
C LEU A 580 24.98 25.11 16.81
N LEU A 581 25.81 24.22 16.28
CA LEU A 581 26.63 23.30 17.08
C LEU A 581 27.53 24.06 18.07
N LEU A 582 28.15 25.16 17.64
CA LEU A 582 28.97 25.99 18.54
C LEU A 582 28.15 26.58 19.69
N ASP A 583 26.89 26.97 19.44
CA ASP A 583 26.02 27.49 20.49
C ASP A 583 25.51 26.40 21.43
N GLU A 584 25.22 25.20 20.91
CA GLU A 584 24.89 24.03 21.74
C GLU A 584 26.07 23.64 22.65
N LEU A 585 27.30 23.63 22.13
CA LEU A 585 28.50 23.39 22.94
C LEU A 585 28.67 24.44 24.05
N LYS A 586 28.45 25.73 23.74
CA LYS A 586 28.47 26.80 24.76
C LYS A 586 27.42 26.59 25.85
N SER A 587 26.23 26.12 25.49
CA SER A 587 25.17 25.82 26.46
C SER A 587 25.55 24.70 27.42
N LEU A 588 26.39 23.77 26.97
CA LEU A 588 26.98 22.70 27.77
C LEU A 588 28.25 23.14 28.53
N THR A 589 28.53 24.44 28.61
CA THR A 589 29.74 25.01 29.24
C THR A 589 31.07 24.59 28.59
N VAL A 590 31.02 24.10 27.35
CA VAL A 590 32.21 23.86 26.53
C VAL A 590 32.59 25.16 25.84
N HIS A 591 33.87 25.52 25.83
CA HIS A 591 34.39 26.74 25.19
C HIS A 591 35.01 26.43 23.82
N PRO A 592 34.24 26.50 22.70
CA PRO A 592 34.77 26.17 21.37
C PRO A 592 35.54 27.35 20.77
N ARG A 593 36.85 27.38 20.99
CA ARG A 593 37.75 28.40 20.41
C ARG A 593 38.02 28.13 18.94
N LEU A 594 37.62 29.03 18.04
CA LEU A 594 37.99 28.98 16.62
C LEU A 594 39.37 29.62 16.43
N VAL A 595 40.29 28.88 15.81
CA VAL A 595 41.63 29.39 15.46
C VAL A 595 41.61 29.85 14.02
N LEU A 596 41.73 31.16 13.82
CA LEU A 596 41.72 31.74 12.49
C LEU A 596 43.09 31.57 11.82
N LYS A 597 43.07 31.32 10.51
CA LYS A 597 44.27 31.28 9.66
C LYS A 597 44.03 32.12 8.43
N ASN A 598 45.13 32.61 7.85
CA ASN A 598 45.05 33.33 6.59
C ASN A 598 44.52 32.38 5.50
N LYS A 599 43.76 32.94 4.57
CA LYS A 599 43.09 32.20 3.48
C LYS A 599 44.09 31.69 2.42
N TYR A 600 45.30 32.24 2.42
CA TYR A 600 46.37 32.00 1.46
C TYR A 600 47.57 31.33 2.10
#